data_AF-A0A8T4ZCQ1-F1
#
_entry.id   AF-A0A8T4ZCQ1-F1
#
_cell.length_a   1.000
_cell.length_b   1.000
_cell.length_c   1.000
_cell.angle_alpha   90.00
_cell.angle_beta   90.00
_cell.angle_gamma   90.00
#
_symmetry.space_group_name_H-M   'P 1'
#
loop_
_entity.id
_entity.type
_entity.pdbx_description
1 polymer ?
#
loop_
_entity_poly.entity_id
_entity_poly.type
_entity_poly.pdbx_seq_one_letter_code
_entity_poly.pdbx_strand_id
1 'polypeptide(L)'
;MPDPLTMIFMHPFLQRALIALALTSMISATSGTFTVLRGLSFMPSAVAHAALGGAALAIYLQSSGLVPFLNPASGALLFSLIV
;
A
#
# COMPACT_ATOMS: atom_id res chain seq x y z
N MET A 1 20.82 -10.41 -25.32
CA MET A 1 19.89 -10.15 -24.20
C MET A 1 20.58 -9.11 -23.33
N PRO A 2 19.94 -7.97 -22.99
CA PRO A 2 20.53 -7.06 -22.03
C PRO A 2 20.73 -7.79 -20.70
N ASP A 3 21.85 -7.52 -20.05
CA ASP A 3 22.17 -8.04 -18.74
C ASP A 3 21.17 -7.53 -17.69
N PRO A 4 20.87 -8.33 -16.65
CA PRO A 4 19.86 -7.97 -15.65
C PRO A 4 20.23 -6.70 -14.86
N LEU A 5 21.52 -6.37 -14.76
CA LEU A 5 21.98 -5.16 -14.10
C LEU A 5 21.62 -3.91 -14.91
N THR A 6 21.81 -3.91 -16.24
CA THR A 6 21.39 -2.78 -17.08
C THR A 6 19.88 -2.56 -17.07
N MET A 7 19.06 -3.61 -16.95
CA MET A 7 17.60 -3.47 -16.82
C MET A 7 17.21 -2.69 -15.55
N ILE A 8 17.90 -2.91 -14.43
CA ILE A 8 17.63 -2.22 -13.16
C ILE A 8 17.92 -0.73 -13.28
N PHE A 9 19.03 -0.35 -13.91
CA PHE A 9 19.43 1.05 -14.01
C PHE A 9 18.70 1.83 -15.11
N MET A 10 18.21 1.17 -16.16
CA MET A 10 17.58 1.83 -17.31
C MET A 10 16.05 1.96 -17.20
N HIS A 11 15.37 1.11 -16.41
CA HIS A 11 13.91 1.19 -16.29
C HIS A 11 13.47 1.90 -14.99
N PRO A 12 12.83 3.09 -15.09
CA PRO A 12 12.35 3.82 -13.90
C PRO A 12 11.26 3.06 -13.13
N PHE A 13 10.49 2.20 -13.81
CA PHE A 13 9.55 1.30 -13.17
C PHE A 13 10.26 0.34 -12.21
N LEU A 14 11.35 -0.29 -12.65
CA LEU A 14 12.06 -1.28 -11.87
C LEU A 14 12.75 -0.65 -10.65
N GLN A 15 13.29 0.56 -10.81
CA GLN A 15 13.82 1.36 -9.70
C GLN A 15 12.74 1.66 -8.65
N ARG A 16 11.57 2.14 -9.07
CA ARG A 16 10.44 2.41 -8.15
C ARG A 16 9.92 1.14 -7.49
N ALA A 17 9.88 0.02 -8.22
CA ALA A 17 9.47 -1.27 -7.68
C ALA A 17 10.43 -1.78 -6.61
N LEU A 18 11.75 -1.67 -6.81
CA LEU A 18 12.75 -2.05 -5.81
C LEU A 18 12.67 -1.17 -4.56
N ILE A 19 12.50 0.14 -4.73
CA ILE A 19 12.30 1.07 -3.62
C ILE A 19 11.02 0.71 -2.84
N ALA A 20 9.91 0.51 -3.55
CA ALA A 20 8.64 0.11 -2.94
C ALA A 20 8.80 -1.21 -2.16
N LEU A 21 9.42 -2.22 -2.76
CA LEU A 21 9.67 -3.52 -2.15
C LEU A 21 10.49 -3.40 -0.86
N ALA A 22 11.57 -2.63 -0.88
CA ALA A 22 12.41 -2.37 0.30
C ALA A 22 11.61 -1.70 1.43
N LEU A 23 10.82 -0.66 1.11
CA LEU A 23 10.01 0.05 2.10
C LEU A 23 8.89 -0.84 2.66
N THR A 24 8.14 -1.55 1.80
CA THR A 24 7.03 -2.39 2.22
C THR A 24 7.48 -3.60 3.04
N SER A 25 8.63 -4.20 2.70
CA SER A 25 9.17 -5.33 3.48
C SER A 25 9.59 -4.91 4.89
N MET A 26 10.22 -3.74 5.04
CA MET A 26 10.59 -3.20 6.35
C MET A 26 9.36 -2.91 7.23
N ILE A 27 8.33 -2.29 6.64
CA ILE A 27 7.07 -2.00 7.34
C ILE A 27 6.34 -3.31 7.71
N SER A 28 6.27 -4.28 6.78
CA SER A 28 5.61 -5.56 7.02
C SER A 28 6.33 -6.39 8.09
N ALA A 29 7.66 -6.41 8.10
CA ALA A 29 8.44 -7.15 9.09
C ALA A 29 8.24 -6.58 10.51
N THR A 30 8.26 -5.25 10.64
CA THR A 30 8.10 -4.58 11.94
C THR A 30 6.67 -4.67 12.47
N SER A 31 5.66 -4.36 11.65
CA SER A 31 4.24 -4.45 12.02
C SER A 31 3.80 -5.88 12.34
N GLY A 32 4.24 -6.87 11.56
CA GLY A 32 3.96 -8.28 11.83
C GLY A 32 4.53 -8.74 13.16
N THR A 33 5.82 -8.49 13.40
CA THR A 33 6.47 -8.89 14.66
C THR A 33 5.80 -8.23 15.87
N PHE A 34 5.52 -6.93 15.77
CA PHE A 34 4.89 -6.17 16.85
C PHE A 34 3.47 -6.64 17.17
N THR A 35 2.65 -6.91 16.16
CA THR A 35 1.27 -7.37 16.36
C THR A 35 1.21 -8.78 16.90
N VAL A 36 2.11 -9.68 16.47
CA VAL A 36 2.22 -11.04 17.02
C VAL A 36 2.58 -11.03 18.50
N LEU A 37 3.58 -10.22 18.91
CA LEU A 37 3.98 -10.11 20.32
C LEU A 37 2.87 -9.54 21.22
N ARG A 38 1.91 -8.82 20.63
CA ARG A 38 0.74 -8.26 21.34
C ARG A 38 -0.51 -9.15 21.26
N GLY A 39 -0.43 -10.33 20.63
CA GLY A 39 -1.58 -11.21 20.43
C GLY A 39 -2.60 -10.68 19.42
N LEU A 40 -2.22 -9.70 18.58
CA LEU A 40 -3.06 -9.04 17.58
C LEU A 40 -2.71 -9.48 16.15
N SER A 41 -2.32 -10.74 15.95
CA SER A 41 -1.75 -11.25 14.68
C SER A 41 -2.64 -11.08 13.44
N PHE A 42 -3.96 -10.97 13.61
CA PHE A 42 -4.91 -10.74 12.51
C PHE A 42 -5.06 -9.27 12.11
N MET A 43 -4.61 -8.34 12.95
CA MET A 43 -4.83 -6.91 12.76
C MET A 43 -4.21 -6.36 11.45
N PRO A 44 -2.95 -6.71 11.07
CA PRO A 44 -2.36 -6.22 9.82
C PRO A 44 -3.16 -6.61 8.57
N SER A 45 -3.74 -7.81 8.56
CA SER A 45 -4.55 -8.30 7.44
C SER A 45 -5.89 -7.56 7.34
N ALA A 46 -6.56 -7.34 8.47
CA ALA A 46 -7.83 -6.60 8.54
C ALA A 46 -7.64 -5.15 8.05
N VAL A 47 -6.62 -4.47 8.57
CA VAL A 47 -6.25 -3.10 8.20
C VAL A 47 -5.93 -2.99 6.70
N ALA A 48 -5.21 -3.96 6.14
CA ALA A 48 -4.92 -3.99 4.71
C ALA A 48 -6.18 -4.14 3.83
N HIS A 49 -7.13 -4.99 4.24
CA HIS A 49 -8.41 -5.15 3.54
C HIS A 49 -9.26 -3.87 3.60
N ALA A 50 -9.34 -3.24 4.76
CA ALA A 50 -10.04 -1.96 4.94
C ALA A 50 -9.41 -0.86 4.08
N ALA A 51 -8.09 -0.75 4.07
CA ALA A 51 -7.36 0.23 3.25
C ALA A 51 -7.61 0.03 1.74
N LEU A 52 -7.61 -1.22 1.25
CA LEU A 52 -7.90 -1.52 -0.15
C LEU A 52 -9.33 -1.13 -0.52
N GLY A 53 -10.32 -1.47 0.32
CA GLY A 53 -11.71 -1.08 0.13
C GLY A 53 -11.89 0.45 0.11
N GLY A 54 -11.25 1.17 1.03
CA GLY A 54 -11.25 2.63 1.08
C GLY A 54 -10.61 3.29 -0.14
N ALA A 55 -9.48 2.76 -0.63
CA ALA A 55 -8.86 3.23 -1.87
C ALA A 55 -9.76 3.03 -3.08
N ALA A 56 -10.36 1.84 -3.22
CA ALA A 56 -11.27 1.54 -4.32
C ALA A 56 -12.50 2.46 -4.31
N LEU A 57 -13.08 2.69 -3.13
CA LEU A 57 -14.18 3.62 -2.95
C LEU A 57 -13.77 5.06 -3.32
N ALA A 58 -12.60 5.52 -2.86
CA ALA A 58 -12.08 6.84 -3.21
C ALA A 58 -11.88 7.02 -4.72
N ILE A 59 -11.34 6.01 -5.41
CA ILE A 59 -11.21 6.02 -6.87
C ILE A 59 -12.59 6.15 -7.53
N TYR A 60 -13.59 5.42 -7.03
CA TYR A 60 -14.95 5.49 -7.55
C TYR A 60 -15.60 6.87 -7.34
N LEU A 61 -15.48 7.47 -6.14
CA LEU A 61 -16.02 8.82 -5.89
C LEU A 61 -15.30 9.89 -6.71
N GLN A 62 -13.99 9.74 -6.93
CA GLN A 62 -13.20 10.64 -7.75
C GLN A 62 -13.62 10.53 -9.22
N SER A 63 -13.77 9.33 -9.77
CA SER A 63 -14.15 9.11 -11.17
C SER A 63 -15.62 9.47 -11.46
N SER A 64 -16.51 9.32 -10.48
CA SER A 64 -17.93 9.68 -10.59
C SER A 64 -18.20 11.18 -10.47
N GLY A 65 -17.19 11.99 -10.13
CA GLY A 65 -17.31 13.44 -9.99
C GLY A 65 -18.03 13.92 -8.72
N LEU A 66 -18.42 13.02 -7.79
CA LEU A 66 -19.02 13.41 -6.52
C LEU A 66 -18.02 14.14 -5.61
N VAL A 67 -16.80 13.60 -5.50
CA VAL A 67 -15.73 14.19 -4.66
C VAL A 67 -14.39 14.15 -5.41
N PRO A 68 -14.16 15.09 -6.33
CA PRO A 68 -12.97 15.07 -7.21
C PRO A 68 -11.65 15.30 -6.45
N PHE A 69 -11.70 15.96 -5.29
CA PHE A 69 -10.52 16.25 -4.47
C PHE A 69 -10.06 15.05 -3.62
N LEU A 70 -10.82 13.96 -3.60
CA LEU A 70 -10.55 12.82 -2.74
C LEU A 70 -9.46 11.94 -3.37
N ASN A 71 -8.25 11.98 -2.80
CA ASN A 71 -7.13 11.17 -3.27
C ASN A 71 -7.31 9.71 -2.80
N PRO A 72 -7.02 8.69 -3.63
CA PRO A 72 -7.09 7.28 -3.23
C PRO A 72 -6.37 6.97 -1.91
N ALA A 73 -5.23 7.62 -1.65
CA ALA A 73 -4.49 7.47 -0.41
C ALA A 73 -5.28 7.95 0.83
N SER A 74 -6.05 9.03 0.70
CA SER A 74 -6.90 9.54 1.79
C SER A 74 -8.06 8.59 2.10
N GLY A 75 -8.65 7.97 1.07
CA GLY A 75 -9.69 6.94 1.26
C GLY A 75 -9.16 5.70 1.96
N ALA A 76 -7.98 5.22 1.56
CA ALA A 76 -7.31 4.11 2.23
C ALA A 76 -7.05 4.42 3.71
N LEU A 77 -6.48 5.59 4.02
CA LEU A 77 -6.15 6.00 5.39
C LEU A 77 -7.40 6.12 6.27
N LEU A 78 -8.46 6.76 5.78
CA LEU A 78 -9.71 6.94 6.53
C LEU A 78 -10.34 5.59 6.87
N PHE A 79 -10.50 4.70 5.89
CA PHE A 79 -11.10 3.39 6.13
C PHE A 79 -10.23 2.51 7.01
N SER A 80 -8.92 2.53 6.82
CA SER A 80 -7.94 1.79 7.61
C SER A 80 -7.89 2.21 9.09
N LEU A 81 -8.32 3.43 9.42
CA LEU A 81 -8.38 3.94 10.80
C LEU A 81 -9.74 3.71 11.45
N ILE A 82 -10.82 3.71 10.65
CA ILE A 82 -12.20 3.60 11.12
C ILE A 82 -12.62 2.15 11.34
N VAL A 83 -12.12 1.23 10.51
CA VAL A 83 -12.47 -0.21 10.50
C VAL A 83 -11.30 -1.03 11.03
#